data_AF-A0A7C1F3P4-F1
#
_entry.id   AF-A0A7C1F3P4-F1
#
_cell.length_a   1.000
_cell.length_b   1.000
_cell.length_c   1.000
_cell.angle_alpha   90.00
_cell.angle_beta   90.00
_cell.angle_gamma   90.00
#
_symmetry.space_group_name_H-M   'P 1'
#
loop_
_entity.id
_entity.type
_entity.pdbx_description
1 polymer ?
#
loop_
_entity_poly.entity_id
_entity_poly.type
_entity_poly.pdbx_seq_one_letter_code
_entity_poly.pdbx_strand_id
1 'polypeptide(L)'
;MTASLPVYRTYTCTYPVRTPDRHYIGLTLERVLRRKPQLRPALTFLAQLLLPADWDYLPPTGREERLSFLCRWQQLTGAVTAKGLEDTALYRYSPLLALGEVGCTPGRTRGTSVAAFHARNQAILSRWPYTLNATSTHDTKRSEDVRARLSILSEIPERSGRISLGRGSNTTAPGSQW
;
A
#
# COMPACT_ATOMS: atom_id res chain seq x y z
N MET A 1 10.36 3.14 9.57
CA MET A 1 10.21 1.70 9.31
C MET A 1 8.81 1.34 8.85
N THR A 2 7.81 1.34 9.74
CA THR A 2 6.43 0.91 9.44
C THR A 2 5.83 1.57 8.19
N ALA A 3 5.87 2.90 8.08
CA ALA A 3 5.34 3.64 6.93
C ALA A 3 6.10 3.41 5.60
N SER A 4 7.22 2.69 5.62
CA SER A 4 8.02 2.37 4.42
C SER A 4 7.98 0.88 4.07
N LEU A 5 7.25 0.07 4.84
CA LEU A 5 7.04 -1.34 4.55
C LEU A 5 6.19 -1.47 3.27
N PRO A 6 6.62 -2.23 2.25
CA PRO A 6 5.92 -2.32 0.97
C PRO A 6 4.73 -3.30 0.97
N VAL A 7 4.45 -3.93 2.11
CA VAL A 7 3.37 -4.88 2.32
C VAL A 7 2.57 -4.47 3.55
N TYR A 8 1.32 -4.92 3.68
CA TYR A 8 0.51 -4.66 4.87
C TYR A 8 1.18 -5.19 6.13
N ARG A 9 1.76 -6.39 6.04
CA ARG A 9 2.28 -7.14 7.18
C ARG A 9 3.22 -8.24 6.71
N THR A 10 4.20 -8.57 7.55
CA THR A 10 4.98 -9.82 7.51
C THR A 10 4.37 -10.84 8.47
N TYR A 11 4.57 -12.13 8.23
CA TYR A 11 3.90 -13.21 8.97
C TYR A 11 4.88 -14.09 9.74
N THR A 12 5.87 -13.46 10.37
CA THR A 12 6.87 -14.18 11.16
C THR A 12 6.40 -14.30 12.60
N CYS A 13 6.18 -15.54 13.05
CA CYS A 13 5.80 -15.89 14.42
C CYS A 13 6.81 -16.85 15.09
N THR A 14 7.82 -17.30 14.34
CA THR A 14 8.89 -18.20 14.78
C THR A 14 10.20 -17.78 14.11
N TYR A 15 11.32 -18.24 14.65
CA TYR A 15 12.63 -18.09 14.01
C TYR A 15 13.09 -19.42 13.38
N PRO A 16 13.86 -19.37 12.27
CA PRO A 16 14.32 -18.17 11.57
C PRO A 16 13.20 -17.42 10.84
N VAL A 17 13.38 -16.10 10.65
CA VAL A 17 12.47 -15.27 9.87
C VAL A 17 12.34 -15.83 8.45
N ARG A 18 11.10 -15.99 7.98
CA ARG A 18 10.82 -16.55 6.64
C ARG A 18 11.49 -15.69 5.56
N THR A 19 12.00 -16.33 4.51
CA THR A 19 12.72 -15.63 3.42
C THR A 19 11.95 -14.44 2.81
N PRO A 20 10.63 -14.53 2.53
CA PRO A 20 9.88 -13.37 2.03
C PRO A 20 9.82 -12.21 3.02
N ASP A 21 9.62 -12.50 4.30
CA ASP A 21 9.53 -11.48 5.35
C ASP A 21 10.88 -10.81 5.58
N ARG A 22 11.96 -11.60 5.62
CA ARG A 22 13.34 -11.09 5.68
C ARG A 22 13.64 -10.16 4.51
N HIS A 23 13.21 -10.51 3.31
CA HIS A 23 13.37 -9.66 2.13
C HIS A 23 12.65 -8.31 2.29
N TYR A 24 11.38 -8.31 2.69
CA TYR A 24 10.63 -7.06 2.87
C TYR A 24 11.17 -6.17 3.98
N ILE A 25 11.59 -6.76 5.11
CA ILE A 25 12.20 -6.01 6.22
C ILE A 25 13.54 -5.41 5.77
N GLY A 26 14.41 -6.19 5.13
CA GLY A 26 15.69 -5.73 4.59
C GLY A 26 15.53 -4.59 3.58
N LEU A 27 14.66 -4.79 2.59
CA LEU A 27 14.33 -3.76 1.59
C LEU A 27 13.83 -2.46 2.23
N THR A 28 13.06 -2.57 3.31
CA THR A 28 12.54 -1.41 4.05
C THR A 28 13.66 -0.67 4.78
N LEU A 29 14.53 -1.39 5.49
CA LEU A 29 15.70 -0.81 6.18
C LEU A 29 16.57 -0.02 5.19
N GLU A 30 16.91 -0.63 4.05
CA GLU A 30 17.71 0.02 3.02
C GLU A 30 17.04 1.28 2.46
N ARG A 31 15.74 1.21 2.14
CA ARG A 31 14.98 2.36 1.63
C ARG A 31 14.96 3.52 2.62
N VAL A 32 14.75 3.23 3.90
CA VAL A 32 14.74 4.27 4.94
C VAL A 32 16.13 4.84 5.14
N LEU A 33 17.17 4.01 5.16
CA LEU A 33 18.56 4.46 5.31
C LEU A 33 19.00 5.36 4.15
N ARG A 34 18.64 5.02 2.89
CA ARG A 34 18.92 5.86 1.73
C ARG A 34 18.25 7.24 1.82
N ARG A 35 17.02 7.30 2.35
CA ARG A 35 16.26 8.56 2.49
C ARG A 35 16.65 9.36 3.72
N LYS A 36 17.06 8.70 4.80
CA LYS A 36 17.38 9.29 6.11
C LYS A 36 18.66 8.67 6.70
N PRO A 37 19.85 8.99 6.14
CA PRO A 37 21.12 8.40 6.59
C PRO A 37 21.43 8.64 8.07
N GLN A 38 20.97 9.76 8.62
CA GLN A 38 21.14 10.13 10.04
C GLN A 38 20.46 9.16 11.01
N LEU A 39 19.49 8.36 10.55
CA LEU A 39 18.82 7.36 11.37
C LEU A 39 19.59 6.03 11.47
N ARG A 40 20.80 5.95 10.90
CA ARG A 40 21.60 4.72 10.86
C ARG A 40 21.70 4.00 12.22
N PRO A 41 22.04 4.64 13.34
CA PRO A 41 22.13 3.94 14.63
C PRO A 41 20.81 3.26 15.02
N ALA A 42 19.69 3.98 14.89
CA ALA A 42 18.36 3.45 15.19
C ALA A 42 17.94 2.33 14.23
N LEU A 43 18.27 2.45 12.94
CA LEU A 43 17.96 1.41 11.94
C LEU A 43 18.80 0.16 12.15
N THR A 44 20.07 0.29 12.55
CA THR A 44 20.92 -0.86 12.91
C THR A 44 20.33 -1.60 14.12
N PHE A 45 19.92 -0.87 15.15
CA PHE A 45 19.25 -1.48 16.32
C PHE A 45 17.96 -2.20 15.92
N LEU A 46 17.11 -1.57 15.11
CA LEU A 46 15.89 -2.21 14.60
C LEU A 46 16.19 -3.43 13.72
N ALA A 47 17.27 -3.40 12.92
CA ALA A 47 17.69 -4.55 12.13
C ALA A 47 18.10 -5.72 13.02
N GLN A 48 18.86 -5.47 14.09
CA GLN A 48 19.23 -6.51 15.06
C GLN A 48 18.01 -7.08 15.79
N LEU A 49 17.02 -6.24 16.09
CA LEU A 49 15.80 -6.66 16.77
C LEU A 49 14.86 -7.48 15.86
N LEU A 50 14.71 -7.07 14.60
CA LEU A 50 13.79 -7.69 13.64
C LEU A 50 14.40 -8.85 12.86
N LEU A 51 15.73 -8.85 12.67
CA LEU A 51 16.51 -9.82 11.90
C LEU A 51 17.79 -10.22 12.66
N PRO A 52 17.69 -10.76 13.88
CA PRO A 52 18.83 -11.13 14.70
C PRO A 52 19.70 -12.20 14.04
N ALA A 53 21.00 -11.90 13.93
CA ALA A 53 22.02 -12.86 13.49
C ALA A 53 22.47 -13.79 14.64
N ASP A 54 22.20 -13.40 15.88
CA ASP A 54 22.65 -14.04 17.12
C ASP A 54 21.55 -14.90 17.78
N TRP A 55 20.49 -15.24 17.05
CA TRP A 55 19.28 -15.88 17.60
C TRP A 55 19.58 -17.09 18.51
N ASP A 56 20.48 -17.97 18.05
CA ASP A 56 20.84 -19.20 18.74
C ASP A 56 21.63 -18.94 20.05
N TYR A 57 22.23 -17.76 20.21
CA TYR A 57 22.98 -17.37 21.40
C TYR A 57 22.14 -16.62 22.43
N LEU A 58 20.90 -16.26 22.09
CA LEU A 58 20.01 -15.58 23.03
C LEU A 58 19.48 -16.53 24.10
N PRO A 59 19.36 -16.06 25.37
CA PRO A 59 18.63 -16.81 26.38
C PRO A 59 17.15 -16.94 25.99
N PRO A 60 16.42 -17.95 26.53
CA PRO A 60 15.01 -18.16 26.21
C PRO A 60 14.14 -16.90 26.38
N THR A 61 14.33 -16.16 27.47
CA THR A 61 13.63 -14.90 27.74
C THR A 61 13.89 -13.85 26.66
N GLY A 62 15.13 -13.70 26.21
CA GLY A 62 15.50 -12.77 25.13
C GLY A 62 14.87 -13.16 23.79
N ARG A 63 14.74 -14.47 23.50
CA ARG A 63 14.05 -14.95 22.30
C ARG A 63 12.55 -14.62 22.36
N GLU A 64 11.90 -14.86 23.49
CA GLU A 64 10.48 -14.57 23.71
C GLU A 64 10.17 -13.08 23.58
N GLU A 65 10.97 -12.22 24.20
CA GLU A 65 10.83 -10.77 24.11
C GLU A 65 10.96 -10.26 22.67
N ARG A 66 11.95 -10.77 21.92
CA ARG A 66 12.15 -10.39 20.51
C ARG A 66 10.99 -10.85 19.63
N LEU A 67 10.51 -12.09 19.80
CA LEU A 67 9.34 -12.59 19.07
C LEU A 67 8.07 -11.79 19.43
N SER A 68 7.86 -11.49 20.70
CA SER A 68 6.74 -10.67 21.17
C SER A 68 6.77 -9.28 20.53
N PHE A 69 7.94 -8.64 20.50
CA PHE A 69 8.12 -7.35 19.82
C PHE A 69 7.79 -7.44 18.32
N LEU A 70 8.37 -8.42 17.61
CA LEU A 70 8.13 -8.61 16.18
C LEU A 70 6.65 -8.83 15.87
N CYS A 71 5.98 -9.69 16.64
CA CYS A 71 4.55 -9.96 16.52
C CYS A 71 3.71 -8.70 16.76
N ARG A 72 4.00 -7.91 17.80
CA ARG A 72 3.29 -6.64 18.07
C ARG A 72 3.51 -5.60 16.98
N TRP A 73 4.74 -5.49 16.47
CA TRP A 73 5.03 -4.60 15.35
C TRP A 73 4.24 -5.02 14.10
N GLN A 74 4.18 -6.31 13.78
CA GLN A 74 3.36 -6.84 12.68
C GLN A 74 1.87 -6.56 12.87
N GLN A 75 1.35 -6.62 14.10
CA GLN A 75 -0.03 -6.27 14.40
C GLN A 75 -0.35 -4.81 14.00
N LEU A 76 0.59 -3.89 14.24
CA LEU A 76 0.46 -2.47 13.92
C LEU A 76 0.57 -2.15 12.43
N THR A 77 1.41 -2.85 11.67
CA THR A 77 1.75 -2.46 10.28
C THR A 77 0.53 -2.40 9.36
N GLY A 78 -0.42 -3.33 9.53
CA GLY A 78 -1.63 -3.37 8.71
C GLY A 78 -2.51 -2.13 8.91
N ALA A 79 -2.69 -1.69 10.15
CA ALA A 79 -3.47 -0.49 10.46
C ALA A 79 -2.81 0.78 9.91
N VAL A 80 -1.48 0.87 9.96
CA VAL A 80 -0.72 2.00 9.39
C VAL A 80 -0.91 2.06 7.87
N THR A 81 -0.87 0.92 7.17
CA THR A 81 -1.13 0.87 5.73
C THR A 81 -2.57 1.26 5.42
N ALA A 82 -3.56 0.67 6.09
CA ALA A 82 -4.98 1.00 5.85
C ALA A 82 -5.26 2.50 6.08
N LYS A 83 -4.87 3.05 7.24
CA LYS A 83 -5.18 4.45 7.57
C LYS A 83 -4.32 5.47 6.80
N GLY A 84 -3.05 5.18 6.61
CA GLY A 84 -2.12 6.07 5.93
C GLY A 84 -2.23 6.01 4.41
N LEU A 85 -2.37 4.82 3.83
CA LEU A 85 -2.44 4.63 2.38
C LEU A 85 -3.87 4.76 1.87
N GLU A 86 -4.77 3.91 2.38
CA GLU A 86 -6.12 3.82 1.85
C GLU A 86 -6.93 5.02 2.29
N ASP A 87 -7.07 5.27 3.58
CA ASP A 87 -7.96 6.32 4.09
C ASP A 87 -7.39 7.74 3.93
N THR A 88 -6.12 7.87 3.54
CA THR A 88 -5.46 9.19 3.38
C THR A 88 -4.81 9.37 2.02
N ALA A 89 -3.73 8.63 1.70
CA ALA A 89 -2.94 8.90 0.50
C ALA A 89 -3.72 8.75 -0.81
N LEU A 90 -4.58 7.73 -0.91
CA LEU A 90 -5.42 7.51 -2.10
C LEU A 90 -6.47 8.62 -2.32
N TYR A 91 -6.86 9.35 -1.26
CA TYR A 91 -7.75 10.52 -1.39
C TYR A 91 -6.97 11.79 -1.73
N ARG A 92 -5.71 11.89 -1.31
CA ARG A 92 -4.87 13.07 -1.57
C ARG A 92 -4.17 13.03 -2.93
N TYR A 93 -3.81 11.86 -3.43
CA TYR A 93 -3.03 11.71 -4.66
C TYR A 93 -3.54 10.56 -5.54
N SER A 94 -4.58 10.86 -6.31
CA SER A 94 -5.14 10.00 -7.35
C SER A 94 -5.36 10.80 -8.64
N PRO A 95 -4.32 10.92 -9.49
CA PRO A 95 -4.42 11.62 -10.77
C PRO A 95 -5.57 11.12 -11.65
N LEU A 96 -5.90 9.83 -11.53
CA LEU A 96 -7.13 9.25 -12.06
C LEU A 96 -7.85 8.50 -10.93
N LEU A 97 -8.99 9.03 -10.48
CA LEU A 97 -9.75 8.47 -9.34
C LEU A 97 -10.18 7.01 -9.53
N ALA A 98 -10.32 6.55 -10.78
CA ALA A 98 -10.60 5.15 -11.08
C ALA A 98 -9.50 4.19 -10.56
N LEU A 99 -8.26 4.67 -10.42
CA LEU A 99 -7.11 3.90 -9.94
C LEU A 99 -6.85 4.09 -8.43
N GLY A 100 -7.63 4.94 -7.77
CA GLY A 100 -7.48 5.30 -6.36
C GLY A 100 -8.30 4.40 -5.43
N GLU A 101 -8.14 3.08 -5.55
CA GLU A 101 -8.99 2.06 -4.89
C GLU A 101 -8.22 1.20 -3.87
N VAL A 102 -8.94 0.49 -2.98
CA VAL A 102 -8.38 -0.47 -2.03
C VAL A 102 -7.44 -1.45 -2.76
N GLY A 103 -6.26 -1.70 -2.17
CA GLY A 103 -5.21 -2.52 -2.79
C GLY A 103 -4.43 -1.85 -3.95
N CYS A 104 -4.73 -0.61 -4.32
CA CYS A 104 -3.96 0.14 -5.33
C CYS A 104 -2.83 0.98 -4.72
N THR A 105 -1.86 1.33 -5.56
CA THR A 105 -0.75 2.23 -5.18
C THR A 105 -1.09 3.68 -5.55
N PRO A 106 -0.95 4.66 -4.64
CA PRO A 106 -1.12 6.07 -4.96
C PRO A 106 -0.21 6.53 -6.09
N GLY A 107 -0.69 7.47 -6.90
CA GLY A 107 0.10 8.01 -8.02
C GLY A 107 0.17 7.13 -9.26
N ARG A 108 -0.52 5.99 -9.28
CA ARG A 108 -0.66 5.21 -10.51
C ARG A 108 -1.47 6.01 -11.54
N THR A 109 -0.90 6.19 -12.73
CA THR A 109 -1.52 6.93 -13.84
C THR A 109 -1.84 6.07 -15.05
N ARG A 110 -1.34 4.83 -15.09
CA ARG A 110 -1.46 3.92 -16.23
C ARG A 110 -2.11 2.60 -15.84
N GLY A 111 -2.89 2.06 -16.77
CA GLY A 111 -3.44 0.71 -16.73
C GLY A 111 -2.37 -0.38 -16.82
N THR A 112 -2.80 -1.63 -16.81
CA THR A 112 -1.96 -2.81 -17.04
C THR A 112 -2.04 -3.18 -18.52
N SER A 113 -0.94 -3.62 -19.15
CA SER A 113 -0.99 -4.13 -20.52
C SER A 113 -1.78 -5.45 -20.59
N VAL A 114 -2.35 -5.75 -21.75
CA VAL A 114 -3.09 -7.01 -21.98
C VAL A 114 -2.19 -8.23 -21.68
N ALA A 115 -0.93 -8.20 -22.12
CA ALA A 115 0.04 -9.26 -21.83
C ALA A 115 0.29 -9.45 -20.31
N ALA A 116 0.48 -8.35 -19.56
CA ALA A 116 0.68 -8.43 -18.11
C ALA A 116 -0.59 -8.89 -17.38
N PHE A 117 -1.78 -8.56 -17.90
CA PHE A 117 -3.05 -9.08 -17.38
C PHE A 117 -3.16 -10.59 -17.59
N HIS A 118 -2.89 -11.11 -18.78
CA HIS A 118 -2.92 -12.55 -19.04
C HIS A 118 -1.87 -13.32 -18.21
N ALA A 119 -0.64 -12.80 -18.10
CA ALA A 119 0.39 -13.39 -17.25
C ALA A 119 -0.05 -13.46 -15.78
N ARG A 120 -0.71 -12.41 -15.27
CA ARG A 120 -1.29 -12.42 -13.92
C ARG A 120 -2.38 -13.48 -13.77
N ASN A 121 -3.26 -13.65 -14.75
CA ASN A 121 -4.32 -14.66 -14.70
C ASN A 121 -3.75 -16.08 -14.65
N GLN A 122 -2.70 -16.37 -15.44
CA GLN A 122 -2.00 -17.66 -15.40
C GLN A 122 -1.34 -17.91 -14.03
N ALA A 123 -0.67 -16.88 -13.48
CA ALA A 123 -0.04 -16.98 -12.16
C ALA A 123 -1.07 -17.25 -11.05
N ILE A 124 -2.25 -16.61 -11.11
CA ILE A 124 -3.34 -16.85 -10.17
C ILE A 124 -3.88 -18.27 -10.30
N LEU A 125 -4.17 -18.72 -11.53
CA LEU A 125 -4.71 -20.06 -11.78
C LEU A 125 -3.79 -21.17 -11.24
N SER A 126 -2.48 -21.01 -11.37
CA SER A 126 -1.50 -22.00 -10.87
C SER A 126 -1.36 -22.08 -9.35
N ARG A 127 -1.71 -21.01 -8.61
CA ARG A 127 -1.45 -20.89 -7.17
C ARG A 127 -2.72 -20.86 -6.32
N TRP A 128 -3.77 -20.24 -6.85
CA TRP A 128 -5.04 -19.98 -6.17
C TRP A 128 -6.23 -20.13 -7.14
N PRO A 129 -6.46 -21.33 -7.70
CA PRO A 129 -7.47 -21.54 -8.75
C PRO A 129 -8.91 -21.21 -8.30
N TYR A 130 -9.18 -21.24 -6.99
CA TYR A 130 -10.48 -20.96 -6.40
C TYR A 130 -10.59 -19.57 -5.76
N THR A 131 -9.65 -18.65 -6.06
CA THR A 131 -9.71 -17.28 -5.52
C THR A 131 -10.86 -16.49 -6.13
N LEU A 132 -11.41 -15.57 -5.33
CA LEU A 132 -12.44 -14.64 -5.79
C LEU A 132 -11.87 -13.60 -6.78
N ASN A 133 -12.62 -13.34 -7.84
CA ASN A 133 -12.42 -12.20 -8.73
C ASN A 133 -13.42 -11.10 -8.38
N ALA A 134 -13.04 -10.22 -7.43
CA ALA A 134 -13.91 -9.14 -6.98
C ALA A 134 -13.76 -7.89 -7.85
N THR A 135 -14.88 -7.31 -8.26
CA THR A 135 -14.96 -6.01 -8.96
C THR A 135 -15.58 -4.92 -8.08
N SER A 136 -16.50 -5.26 -7.18
CA SER A 136 -17.10 -4.34 -6.21
C SER A 136 -17.31 -5.04 -4.87
N THR A 137 -17.10 -4.33 -3.76
CA THR A 137 -17.38 -4.82 -2.40
C THR A 137 -18.00 -3.69 -1.56
N HIS A 138 -18.47 -4.01 -0.35
CA HIS A 138 -18.95 -2.99 0.58
C HIS A 138 -17.85 -2.00 1.04
N ASP A 139 -16.59 -2.38 0.93
CA ASP A 139 -15.42 -1.56 1.30
C ASP A 139 -14.75 -0.88 0.10
N THR A 140 -15.12 -1.24 -1.14
CA THR A 140 -14.59 -0.50 -2.30
C THR A 140 -15.04 0.95 -2.22
N LYS A 141 -14.11 1.89 -2.44
CA LYS A 141 -14.43 3.33 -2.33
C LYS A 141 -15.42 3.78 -3.39
N ARG A 142 -15.45 3.08 -4.52
CA ARG A 142 -16.31 3.33 -5.69
C ARG A 142 -16.70 1.99 -6.29
N SER A 143 -17.92 1.83 -6.79
CA SER A 143 -18.34 0.64 -7.53
C SER A 143 -17.61 0.50 -8.87
N GLU A 144 -17.66 -0.69 -9.46
CA GLU A 144 -17.06 -0.96 -10.78
C GLU A 144 -17.54 -0.02 -11.87
N ASP A 145 -18.84 0.26 -11.95
CA ASP A 145 -19.41 1.15 -12.98
C ASP A 145 -18.92 2.58 -12.84
N VAL A 146 -18.78 3.06 -11.60
CA VAL A 146 -18.22 4.39 -11.32
C VAL A 146 -16.77 4.44 -11.80
N ARG A 147 -15.98 3.41 -11.52
CA ARG A 147 -14.57 3.36 -11.95
C ARG A 147 -14.45 3.19 -13.47
N ALA A 148 -15.33 2.44 -14.11
CA ALA A 148 -15.37 2.28 -15.57
C ALA A 148 -15.64 3.63 -16.26
N ARG A 149 -16.66 4.38 -15.79
CA ARG A 149 -16.97 5.73 -16.30
C ARG A 149 -15.82 6.72 -16.09
N LEU A 150 -15.21 6.70 -14.90
CA LEU A 150 -14.05 7.56 -14.61
C LEU A 150 -12.84 7.21 -15.48
N SER A 151 -12.65 5.94 -15.85
CA SER A 151 -11.50 5.50 -16.66
C SER A 151 -11.52 6.12 -18.07
N ILE A 152 -12.69 6.42 -18.62
CA ILE A 152 -12.83 7.10 -19.93
C ILE A 152 -12.11 8.45 -19.95
N LEU A 153 -11.99 9.14 -18.81
CA LEU A 153 -11.27 10.42 -18.72
C LEU A 153 -9.80 10.31 -19.16
N SER A 154 -9.21 9.10 -19.08
CA SER A 154 -7.85 8.84 -19.58
C SER A 154 -7.74 8.79 -21.11
N GLU A 155 -8.86 8.57 -21.82
CA GLU A 155 -8.93 8.57 -23.28
C GLU A 155 -9.22 9.96 -23.86
N ILE A 156 -9.74 10.88 -23.04
CA ILE A 156 -10.10 12.25 -23.45
C ILE A 156 -9.43 13.34 -22.57
N PRO A 157 -8.09 13.33 -22.40
CA PRO A 157 -7.39 14.21 -21.47
C PRO A 157 -7.64 15.72 -21.72
N GLU A 158 -7.73 16.12 -23.00
CA GLU A 158 -8.03 17.48 -23.47
C GLU A 158 -9.38 18.01 -22.94
N ARG A 159 -10.40 17.15 -22.87
CA ARG A 159 -11.75 17.52 -22.41
C ARG A 159 -11.82 17.54 -20.88
N SER A 160 -11.12 16.62 -20.23
CA SER A 160 -11.06 16.51 -18.77
C SER A 160 -10.50 17.79 -18.13
N GLY A 161 -9.41 18.35 -18.66
CA GLY A 161 -8.81 19.60 -18.15
C GLY A 161 -9.74 20.82 -18.25
N ARG A 162 -10.60 20.86 -19.28
CA ARG A 162 -11.58 21.94 -19.48
C ARG A 162 -12.75 21.87 -18.48
N ILE A 163 -13.15 20.67 -18.07
CA ILE A 163 -14.22 20.48 -17.07
C ILE A 163 -13.73 20.89 -15.68
N SER A 164 -12.47 20.61 -15.33
CA SER A 164 -11.89 21.00 -14.03
C SER A 164 -11.65 22.51 -13.87
N LEU A 165 -11.43 23.24 -14.97
CA LEU A 165 -11.15 24.68 -14.95
C LEU A 165 -12.37 25.55 -15.31
N GLY A 166 -13.36 25.01 -16.03
CA GLY A 166 -14.43 25.80 -16.64
C GLY A 166 -15.75 25.91 -15.88
N ARG A 167 -15.93 25.21 -14.75
CA ARG A 167 -17.20 25.21 -13.98
C ARG A 167 -17.12 25.78 -12.57
N GLY A 168 -15.92 26.09 -12.06
CA GLY A 168 -15.75 26.64 -10.71
C GLY A 168 -15.82 28.16 -10.60
N SER A 169 -15.82 28.90 -11.71
CA SER A 169 -15.70 30.37 -11.70
C SER A 169 -16.93 31.13 -12.17
N ASN A 170 -18.01 30.48 -12.64
CA ASN A 170 -19.14 31.19 -13.24
C ASN A 170 -20.56 30.72 -12.81
N THR A 171 -20.69 29.97 -11.73
CA THR A 171 -22.00 29.61 -11.17
C THR A 171 -22.03 29.73 -9.65
N THR A 172 -21.79 30.93 -9.12
CA THR A 172 -22.41 31.36 -7.86
C THR A 172 -23.69 32.10 -8.22
N ALA A 173 -24.82 31.40 -8.19
CA ALA A 173 -26.15 32.00 -8.33
C ALA A 173 -26.60 32.62 -6.99
N PRO A 174 -27.62 33.51 -6.99
CA PRO A 174 -27.59 34.78 -6.29
C PRO A 174 -28.23 34.76 -4.89
N GLY A 175 -27.82 35.74 -4.08
CA GLY A 175 -28.60 36.45 -3.06
C GLY A 175 -29.58 35.68 -2.18
N SER A 176 -29.28 35.61 -0.89
CA SER A 176 -30.29 35.61 0.16
C SER A 176 -29.87 36.59 1.26
N GLN A 177 -30.51 37.76 1.26
CA GLN A 177 -30.63 38.62 2.42
C GLN A 177 -31.43 37.85 3.48
N TRP A 178 -30.87 37.71 4.68
CA TRP A 178 -31.51 37.93 5.97
C TRP A 178 -30.41 38.27 6.97
#